data_AF-A0A523CZE3-F1
#
_entry.id   AF-A0A523CZE3-F1
#
_cell.length_a   1.000
_cell.length_b   1.000
_cell.length_c   1.000
_cell.angle_alpha   90.00
_cell.angle_beta   90.00
_cell.angle_gamma   90.00
#
_symmetry.space_group_name_H-M   'P 1'
#
loop_
_entity.id
_entity.type
_entity.pdbx_description
1 polymer ?
#
loop_
_entity_poly.entity_id
_entity_poly.type
_entity_poly.pdbx_seq_one_letter_code
_entity_poly.pdbx_strand_id
1 'polypeptide(L)' 'MRGFLGLALLLWALAGCAPGPVENHFPGVLIIAVDALRADRVGVYGYERHLTPAIDAFAADPDA' A
#
# COMPACT_ATOMS: atom_id res chain seq x y z
N MET A 1 -35.59 -34.27 -16.37
CA MET A 1 -35.32 -32.98 -17.06
C MET A 1 -35.61 -31.76 -16.17
N ARG A 2 -36.77 -31.65 -15.52
CA ARG A 2 -37.13 -30.50 -14.65
C ARG A 2 -36.23 -30.31 -13.42
N GLY A 3 -35.80 -31.40 -12.78
CA GLY A 3 -34.88 -31.35 -11.63
C GLY A 3 -33.45 -30.90 -11.99
N PHE A 4 -33.00 -31.23 -13.20
CA PHE A 4 -31.68 -30.81 -13.70
C PHE A 4 -31.65 -29.30 -13.97
N LEU A 5 -32.76 -28.75 -14.48
CA LEU A 5 -32.92 -27.31 -14.71
C LEU A 5 -32.92 -26.53 -13.39
N GLY A 6 -33.59 -27.06 -12.36
CA GLY A 6 -33.63 -26.45 -11.03
C GLY A 6 -32.26 -26.45 -10.34
N LEU A 7 -31.50 -27.54 -10.44
CA LEU A 7 -30.13 -27.62 -9.90
C LEU A 7 -29.18 -26.66 -10.61
N ALA A 8 -29.28 -26.56 -11.94
CA ALA A 8 -28.47 -25.62 -12.73
C ALA A 8 -28.76 -24.16 -12.37
N LEU A 9 -30.04 -23.80 -12.16
CA LEU A 9 -30.42 -22.45 -11.74
C LEU A 9 -29.94 -22.13 -10.32
N LEU A 10 -30.00 -23.10 -9.41
CA LEU A 10 -29.53 -22.97 -8.03
C LEU A 10 -28.01 -22.76 -7.99
N LEU A 11 -27.26 -23.57 -8.74
CA LEU A 11 -25.80 -23.45 -8.87
C LEU A 11 -25.38 -22.11 -9.47
N TRP A 12 -26.15 -21.58 -10.43
CA TRP A 12 -25.87 -20.27 -11.03
C TRP A 12 -26.13 -19.11 -10.05
N ALA A 13 -27.19 -19.20 -9.23
CA ALA A 13 -27.48 -18.21 -8.19
C ALA A 13 -26.41 -18.18 -7.08
N LEU A 14 -25.78 -19.33 -6.79
CA LEU A 14 -24.70 -19.45 -5.80
C LEU A 14 -23.35 -18.89 -6.27
N ALA A 15 -23.15 -18.67 -7.58
CA ALA A 15 -21.88 -18.20 -8.13
C ALA A 15 -21.61 -16.69 -7.94
N GLY A 16 -22.56 -15.93 -7.39
CA GLY A 16 -22.45 -14.48 -7.19
C GLY A 16 -21.77 -14.03 -5.90
N CYS A 17 -21.54 -14.93 -4.94
CA CYS A 17 -20.93 -14.60 -3.64
C CYS A 17 -19.41 -14.87 -3.60
N ALA A 18 -18.69 -14.50 -4.66
CA ALA A 18 -17.23 -14.47 -4.62
C ALA A 18 -16.78 -13.06 -4.19
N PRO A 19 -15.83 -12.93 -3.23
CA PRO A 19 -15.15 -11.67 -3.00
C PRO A 19 -14.60 -11.19 -4.35
N GLY A 20 -15.04 -10.01 -4.79
CA GLY A 20 -14.47 -9.39 -5.98
C GLY A 20 -12.96 -9.20 -5.80
N PRO A 21 -12.16 -9.17 -6.88
CA PRO A 21 -10.76 -8.86 -6.75
C PRO A 21 -10.64 -7.51 -6.05
N VAL A 22 -10.14 -7.52 -4.83
CA VAL A 22 -9.80 -6.29 -4.11
C VAL A 22 -8.50 -5.80 -4.75
N GLU A 23 -8.61 -5.17 -5.92
CA GLU A 23 -7.52 -4.39 -6.49
C GLU A 23 -7.38 -3.11 -5.67
N ASN A 24 -6.87 -3.25 -4.44
CA ASN A 24 -6.30 -2.14 -3.71
C ASN A 24 -4.95 -1.79 -4.36
N HIS A 25 -5.02 -1.23 -5.57
CA HIS A 25 -3.87 -0.66 -6.29
C HIS A 25 -3.48 0.73 -5.77
N PHE A 26 -4.14 1.22 -4.72
CA PHE A 26 -3.73 2.47 -4.10
C PHE A 26 -2.54 2.20 -3.18
N PRO A 27 -1.35 2.74 -3.48
CA PRO A 27 -0.26 2.71 -2.51
C PRO A 27 -0.75 3.40 -1.24
N GLY A 28 -0.63 2.71 -0.11
CA GLY A 28 -0.99 3.28 1.18
C GLY A 28 -0.14 4.50 1.50
N VAL A 29 -0.72 5.54 2.09
CA VAL A 29 0.01 6.75 2.50
C VAL A 29 0.50 6.58 3.93
N LEU A 30 1.81 6.64 4.14
CA LEU A 30 2.45 6.67 5.46
C LEU A 30 2.91 8.10 5.77
N ILE A 31 2.39 8.70 6.84
CA ILE A 31 2.78 10.04 7.30
C ILE A 31 3.65 9.89 8.55
N ILE A 32 4.90 10.36 8.46
CA ILE A 32 5.84 10.39 9.59
C ILE A 32 6.08 11.86 9.94
N ALA A 33 5.65 12.26 11.13
CA ALA A 33 5.92 13.59 11.68
C ALA A 33 6.93 13.47 12.82
N VAL A 34 7.96 14.32 12.79
CA VAL A 34 8.99 14.38 13.83
C VAL A 34 8.99 15.78 14.42
N ASP A 35 8.67 15.88 15.71
CA ASP A 35 8.69 17.16 16.41
C ASP A 35 10.12 17.63 16.67
N ALA A 36 10.31 18.95 16.61
CA ALA A 36 11.59 19.63 16.83
C ALA A 36 12.77 19.11 15.97
N LEU A 37 12.51 18.45 14.85
CA LEU A 37 13.55 18.08 13.89
C LEU A 37 14.10 19.34 13.23
N ARG A 38 15.37 19.61 13.48
CA ARG A 38 16.08 20.71 12.82
C ARG A 38 16.51 20.30 11.42
N ALA A 39 16.08 21.06 10.41
CA ALA A 39 16.46 20.82 9.01
C ALA A 39 17.98 20.87 8.79
N ASP A 40 18.68 21.79 9.46
CA ASP A 40 20.14 21.93 9.35
C ASP A 40 20.94 20.80 10.01
N ARG A 41 20.27 19.77 10.56
CA ARG A 41 20.87 18.57 11.15
C ARG A 41 20.57 17.28 10.38
N VAL A 42 19.94 17.38 9.21
CA VAL A 42 19.64 16.24 8.33
C VAL A 42 20.70 16.14 7.23
N GLY A 43 21.24 14.95 7.02
CA GLY A 43 22.35 14.69 6.10
C GLY A 43 22.05 15.10 4.66
N VAL A 44 20.89 14.71 4.11
CA VAL A 44 20.47 15.12 2.75
C VAL A 44 20.35 16.63 2.56
N TYR A 45 20.20 17.40 3.64
CA TYR A 45 20.22 18.88 3.60
C TYR A 45 21.63 19.48 3.78
N GLY A 46 22.67 18.66 3.78
CA GLY A 46 24.07 19.10 3.83
C GLY A 46 24.70 19.07 5.22
N TYR A 47 24.08 18.42 6.21
CA TYR A 47 24.69 18.28 7.53
C TYR A 47 25.85 17.27 7.50
N GLU A 48 27.04 17.68 7.94
CA GLU A 48 28.26 16.89 7.79
C GLU A 48 28.28 15.59 8.60
N ARG A 49 27.53 15.53 9.71
CA ARG A 49 27.49 14.33 10.54
C ARG A 49 26.42 13.40 10.00
N HIS A 50 26.80 12.18 9.66
CA HIS A 50 25.92 11.13 9.15
C HIS A 50 25.00 10.56 10.25
N LEU A 51 24.08 11.39 10.75
CA LEU A 51 23.15 11.05 11.84
C LEU A 51 21.79 10.56 11.33
N THR A 52 21.49 10.73 10.04
CA THR A 52 20.19 10.41 9.45
C THR A 52 20.27 9.40 8.29
N PRO A 53 21.04 8.30 8.39
CA PRO A 53 21.29 7.38 7.28
C PRO A 53 20.01 6.85 6.61
N ALA A 54 18.96 6.57 7.39
CA ALA A 54 17.70 6.08 6.86
C ALA A 54 16.93 7.14 6.06
N ILE A 55 16.92 8.40 6.51
CA ILE A 55 16.30 9.52 5.79
C ILE A 55 17.11 9.83 4.53
N ASP A 56 18.44 9.81 4.65
CA ASP A 56 19.35 10.07 3.53
C ASP A 56 19.19 9.00 2.43
N ALA A 57 19.08 7.72 2.81
CA ALA A 57 18.82 6.62 1.88
C ALA A 57 17.43 6.73 1.22
N PHE A 58 16.40 7.05 2.00
CA PHE A 58 15.04 7.23 1.48
C PHE A 58 14.96 8.39 0.49
N ALA A 59 15.65 9.51 0.76
CA ALA A 59 15.67 10.65 -0.15
C ALA A 59 16.47 10.40 -1.44
N ALA A 60 17.36 9.41 -1.46
CA ALA A 60 18.13 9.02 -2.64
C ALA A 60 17.44 7.93 -3.48
N ASP A 61 16.37 7.34 -2.99
CA ASP A 61 15.62 6.30 -3.68
C ASP A 61 14.74 6.94 -4.77
N PRO A 62 14.96 6.63 -6.07
CA PRO A 62 14.19 7.20 -7.17
C PRO A 62 12.73 6.71 -7.22
N ASP A 63 12.41 5.62 -6.53
CA ASP A 63 11.11 4.97 -6.55
C ASP A 63 10.33 5.15 -5.22
N ALA A 64 10.87 5.94 -4.29
CA ALA A 64 10.27 6.28 -3.00
C ALA A 64 9.11 7.29 -3.08
#